data_AF-I4C7Q1-F1
#
_entry.id   AF-I4C7Q1-F1
#
_cell.length_a   1.000
_cell.length_b   1.000
_cell.length_c   1.000
_cell.angle_alpha   90.00
_cell.angle_beta   90.00
_cell.angle_gamma   90.00
#
_symmetry.space_group_name_H-M   'P 1'
#
loop_
_entity.id
_entity.type
_entity.pdbx_description
1 polymer ?
#
loop_
_entity_poly.entity_id
_entity_poly.type
_entity_poly.pdbx_seq_one_letter_code
_entity_poly.pdbx_strand_id
1 'polypeptide(L)'
;MKCEKCGYISFDYNVACPSCNKDLNMIRRKLGLHYKPPEVDFDEYFTGSSSSYRAASPAAASKQQETELDLGSGEEFEFTLDD
;
A
#
# COMPACT_ATOMS: atom_id res chain seq x y z
N MET A 1 7.55 1.98 11.14
CA MET A 1 8.37 1.42 12.24
C MET A 1 9.31 2.45 12.88
N LYS A 2 9.40 2.44 14.21
CA LYS A 2 10.15 3.41 15.02
C LYS A 2 11.62 2.99 15.19
N CYS A 3 12.55 3.89 14.95
CA CYS A 3 13.97 3.66 15.20
C CYS A 3 14.28 3.67 16.71
N GLU A 4 14.87 2.60 17.22
CA GLU A 4 15.24 2.48 18.64
C GLU A 4 16.43 3.37 19.05
N LYS A 5 17.14 3.99 18.09
CA LYS A 5 18.27 4.89 18.38
C LYS A 5 17.85 6.34 18.57
N CYS A 6 17.09 6.87 17.60
CA CYS A 6 16.73 8.30 17.56
C CYS A 6 15.22 8.56 17.71
N GLY A 7 14.40 7.52 17.79
CA GLY A 7 12.95 7.65 17.91
C GLY A 7 12.22 8.04 16.62
N TYR A 8 12.94 8.27 15.51
CA TYR A 8 12.34 8.61 14.21
C TYR A 8 11.37 7.51 13.73
N ILE A 9 10.19 7.92 13.27
CA ILE A 9 9.19 7.04 12.69
C ILE A 9 9.48 6.94 11.19
N SER A 10 9.96 5.77 10.74
CA SER A 10 10.27 5.47 9.34
C SER A 10 9.26 4.49 8.74
N PHE A 11 9.20 4.39 7.41
CA PHE A 11 8.46 3.32 6.74
C PHE A 11 9.19 1.98 6.83
N ASP A 12 8.42 0.89 6.80
CA ASP A 12 8.87 -0.51 6.94
C ASP A 12 9.68 -1.07 5.77
N TYR A 13 9.52 -0.50 4.58
CA TYR A 13 10.38 -0.83 3.43
C TYR A 13 11.80 -0.27 3.56
N ASN A 14 12.06 0.67 4.47
CA ASN A 14 13.39 1.25 4.63
C ASN A 14 14.35 0.30 5.34
N VAL A 15 15.53 0.12 4.75
CA VAL A 15 16.62 -0.71 5.28
C VAL A 15 17.34 0.02 6.43
N ALA A 16 17.47 1.35 6.34
CA ALA A 16 18.15 2.18 7.31
C ALA A 16 17.30 3.40 7.72
N CYS A 17 17.54 3.91 8.93
CA CYS A 17 16.86 5.10 9.43
C CYS A 17 17.39 6.36 8.71
N PRO A 18 16.53 7.18 8.08
CA PRO A 18 16.99 8.38 7.35
C PRO A 18 17.57 9.46 8.27
N SER A 19 17.21 9.45 9.56
CA SER A 19 17.70 10.43 10.53
C SER A 19 19.07 10.08 11.11
N CYS A 20 19.37 8.80 11.34
CA CYS A 20 20.59 8.40 12.07
C CYS A 20 21.39 7.27 11.41
N ASN A 21 20.96 6.83 10.22
CA ASN A 21 21.55 5.75 9.42
C ASN A 21 21.73 4.41 10.14
N LYS A 22 20.97 4.18 11.22
CA LYS A 22 21.00 2.88 11.89
C LYS A 22 20.24 1.84 11.06
N ASP A 23 20.79 0.64 11.00
CA ASP A 23 20.14 -0.51 10.35
C ASP A 23 18.83 -0.85 11.07
N LEU A 24 17.76 -0.91 10.30
CA LEU A 24 16.43 -1.20 10.77
C LEU A 24 16.01 -2.65 10.49
N ASN A 25 16.82 -3.44 9.77
CA ASN A 25 16.53 -4.85 9.49
C ASN A 25 16.34 -5.69 10.74
N MET A 26 17.07 -5.39 11.82
CA MET A 26 16.92 -6.10 13.08
C MET A 26 15.51 -5.92 13.65
N ILE A 27 15.01 -4.68 13.65
CA ILE A 27 13.66 -4.34 14.14
C ILE A 27 12.61 -4.95 13.20
N ARG A 28 12.84 -4.85 11.90
CA ARG A 28 11.97 -5.44 10.88
C ARG A 28 11.79 -6.95 11.05
N ARG A 29 12.90 -7.67 11.29
CA ARG A 29 12.90 -9.11 11.58
C ARG A 29 12.20 -9.43 12.90
N LYS A 30 12.43 -8.64 13.96
CA LYS A 30 11.73 -8.80 15.24
C LYS A 30 10.21 -8.63 15.11
N LEU A 31 9.77 -7.74 14.23
CA LEU A 31 8.35 -7.50 13.93
C LEU A 31 7.76 -8.50 12.93
N GLY A 32 8.55 -9.43 12.38
CA GLY A 32 8.08 -10.37 11.35
C GLY A 32 7.73 -9.71 10.01
N LEU A 33 8.25 -8.50 9.75
CA LEU A 33 7.94 -7.76 8.53
C LEU A 33 8.86 -8.20 7.38
N HIS A 34 8.28 -8.85 6.38
CA HIS A 34 8.96 -9.25 5.16
C HIS A 34 8.47 -8.38 3.99
N TYR A 35 9.15 -7.27 3.74
CA TYR A 35 8.88 -6.47 2.54
C TYR A 35 9.58 -7.12 1.34
N LYS A 36 8.78 -7.54 0.37
CA LYS A 36 9.21 -7.86 -0.99
C LYS A 36 8.64 -6.75 -1.90
N PRO A 37 9.47 -5.96 -2.60
CA PRO A 37 8.96 -4.97 -3.53
C PRO A 37 8.14 -5.67 -4.63
N PRO A 38 7.05 -5.05 -5.09
CA PRO A 38 6.29 -5.62 -6.21
C PRO A 38 7.20 -5.69 -7.44
N GLU A 39 7.18 -6.84 -8.10
CA GLU A 39 7.81 -7.00 -9.42
C GLU A 39 6.89 -6.30 -10.43
N VAL A 40 7.21 -5.05 -10.73
CA VAL A 40 6.48 -4.24 -11.72
C VAL A 40 7.30 -4.18 -12.99
N ASP A 41 6.68 -4.54 -14.11
CA ASP A 41 7.22 -4.32 -15.44
C ASP A 41 6.74 -2.94 -15.92
N PHE A 42 7.63 -1.95 -15.81
CA PHE A 42 7.29 -0.56 -16.13
C PHE A 42 6.99 -0.38 -17.62
N ASP A 43 7.57 -1.21 -18.50
CA ASP A 43 7.33 -1.15 -19.94
C ASP A 43 5.88 -1.56 -20.26
N GLU A 44 5.36 -2.59 -19.61
CA GLU A 44 3.95 -3.00 -19.75
C GLU A 44 3.00 -1.92 -19.22
N TYR A 45 3.34 -1.29 -18.09
CA TYR A 45 2.52 -0.24 -17.47
C TYR A 45 2.46 1.03 -18.33
N PHE A 46 3.56 1.42 -18.97
CA PHE A 46 3.62 2.60 -19.84
C PHE A 46 3.05 2.36 -21.24
N THR A 47 3.13 1.14 -21.76
CA THR A 47 2.63 0.81 -23.10
C THR A 47 1.14 0.46 -23.13
N GLY A 48 0.48 0.36 -21.96
CA GLY A 48 -0.96 0.07 -21.88
C GLY A 48 -1.34 -1.32 -22.42
N SER A 49 -0.35 -2.19 -22.64
CA SER A 49 -0.55 -3.58 -23.02
C SER A 49 -1.05 -4.32 -21.79
N SER A 50 -2.34 -4.21 -21.51
CA SER A 50 -3.00 -4.84 -20.37
C SER A 50 -2.99 -6.37 -20.53
N SER A 51 -1.88 -7.03 -20.20
CA SER A 51 -1.94 -8.44 -19.85
C SER A 51 -2.59 -8.52 -18.48
N SER A 52 -3.74 -9.19 -18.46
CA SER A 52 -4.57 -9.36 -17.27
C SER A 52 -3.70 -9.77 -16.08
N TYR A 53 -3.77 -8.96 -15.02
CA TYR A 53 -3.28 -9.21 -13.67
C TYR A 53 -2.76 -10.65 -13.49
N ARG A 54 -1.45 -10.87 -13.62
CA ARG A 54 -0.85 -12.09 -13.07
C ARG A 54 -0.88 -11.95 -11.56
N ALA A 55 -2.02 -12.33 -10.98
CA ALA A 55 -2.15 -12.59 -9.57
C ALA A 55 -1.08 -13.62 -9.20
N ALA A 56 -0.01 -13.17 -8.54
CA ALA A 56 0.92 -14.03 -7.87
C ALA A 56 0.13 -14.82 -6.82
N SER A 57 -0.28 -16.03 -7.19
CA SER A 57 -0.97 -16.98 -6.32
C SER A 57 0.06 -17.74 -5.49
N PRO A 58 0.14 -17.54 -4.17
CA PRO A 58 0.39 -18.66 -3.28
C PRO A 58 -0.94 -19.42 -3.11
N ALA A 59 -0.95 -20.70 -3.48
CA ALA A 59 -2.08 -21.57 -3.30
C ALA A 59 -2.54 -21.63 -1.82
N ALA A 60 -3.74 -21.13 -1.52
CA ALA A 60 -4.63 -21.62 -0.46
C ALA A 60 -6.02 -20.98 -0.61
N ALA A 61 -7.03 -21.83 -0.72
CA ALA A 61 -8.42 -21.50 -0.99
C ALA A 61 -9.13 -20.78 0.17
N SER A 62 -10.01 -19.81 -0.14
CA SER A 62 -11.46 -19.86 0.16
C SER A 62 -12.18 -18.51 0.02
N LYS A 63 -13.29 -18.54 -0.74
CA LYS A 63 -14.50 -17.70 -0.78
C LYS A 63 -14.40 -16.18 -1.03
N GLN A 64 -14.78 -15.81 -2.26
CA GLN A 64 -15.24 -14.49 -2.68
C GLN A 64 -16.68 -14.26 -2.15
N GLN A 65 -16.93 -13.08 -1.58
CA GLN A 65 -18.28 -12.55 -1.46
C GLN A 65 -18.21 -11.09 -1.91
N GLU A 66 -18.70 -10.87 -3.12
CA GLU A 66 -18.97 -9.57 -3.72
C GLU A 66 -20.02 -8.83 -2.88
N THR A 67 -19.68 -7.62 -2.43
CA THR A 67 -20.65 -6.62 -2.02
C THR A 67 -20.55 -5.50 -3.03
N GLU A 68 -21.44 -5.56 -4.01
CA GLU A 68 -21.90 -4.45 -4.84
C GLU A 68 -21.95 -3.14 -4.06
N LEU A 69 -21.15 -2.17 -4.50
CA LEU A 69 -21.12 -0.79 -3.98
C LEU A 69 -22.22 0.00 -4.67
N ASP A 70 -23.35 0.16 -3.99
CA ASP A 70 -24.45 1.03 -4.36
C ASP A 70 -24.01 2.50 -4.16
N LEU A 71 -23.63 3.18 -5.24
CA LEU A 71 -23.37 4.62 -5.24
C LEU A 71 -24.71 5.35 -5.26
N GLY A 72 -25.28 5.51 -4.07
CA GLY A 72 -26.47 6.32 -3.82
C GLY A 72 -26.29 7.76 -4.31
N SER A 73 -27.05 8.06 -5.36
CA SER A 73 -27.62 9.34 -5.80
C SER A 73 -27.11 10.62 -5.13
N GLY A 74 -26.60 11.54 -5.97
CA GLY A 74 -26.25 12.90 -5.56
C GLY A 74 -27.43 13.66 -4.98
N GLU A 75 -27.21 14.24 -3.81
CA GLU A 75 -28.03 15.33 -3.28
C GLU A 75 -27.44 16.65 -3.75
N GLU A 76 -28.22 17.35 -4.56
CA GLU A 76 -28.04 18.75 -4.95
C GLU A 76 -28.00 19.64 -3.69
N PHE A 77 -26.85 20.26 -3.44
CA PHE A 77 -26.71 21.24 -2.37
C PHE A 77 -27.21 22.59 -2.89
N GLU A 78 -28.45 22.95 -2.55
CA GLU A 78 -28.99 24.28 -2.79
C GLU A 78 -28.33 25.28 -1.82
N PHE A 79 -27.37 26.04 -2.33
CA PHE A 79 -26.75 27.15 -1.60
C PHE A 79 -27.61 28.40 -1.79
N THR A 80 -28.49 28.70 -0.85
CA THR A 80 -29.19 30.00 -0.79
C THR A 80 -28.20 31.09 -0.38
N LEU A 81 -27.90 31.99 -1.33
CA LEU A 81 -27.17 33.24 -1.09
C LEU A 81 -28.13 34.19 -0.34
N ASP A 82 -27.82 34.55 0.91
CA ASP A 82 -28.48 35.62 1.67
C ASP A 82 -27.79 36.97 1.31
N ASP A 83 -28.58 37.99 0.97
CA ASP A 83 -28.16 39.34 0.52
C ASP A 83 -27.63 40.22 1.66
#